data_AF-A0A316WUR1-F1
#
_entry.id   AF-A0A316WUR1-F1
#
_cell.length_a   1.000
_cell.length_b   1.000
_cell.length_c   1.000
_cell.angle_alpha   90.00
_cell.angle_beta   90.00
_cell.angle_gamma   90.00
#
_symmetry.space_group_name_H-M   'P 1'
#
loop_
_entity.id
_entity.type
_entity.pdbx_description
1 polymer ?
#
loop_
_entity_poly.entity_id
_entity_poly.type
_entity_poly.pdbx_seq_one_letter_code
_entity_poly.pdbx_strand_id
1 'polypeptide(L)'
;MKTQLILTPEVQAIVDAIKNTGKSWYETMLPDHPLFPQFSRKLVVTGFNTPDMEGDEDRIYVNVRQYLILKSDNKIYKRIQMPDWMIHEGNLEEILGKNGFLKGTLRIMDDEGNLIEEKEQVIKLPSVQYIRFLINTKSVHLADVIARFIPLYLQLYKSQIDSI
;
A
#
# COMPACT_ATOMS: atom_id res chain seq x y z
N MET A 1 -25.38 -2.08 40.28
CA MET A 1 -26.32 -2.36 39.16
C MET A 1 -25.68 -3.39 38.25
N LYS A 2 -26.41 -4.43 37.82
CA LYS A 2 -25.94 -5.35 36.77
C LYS A 2 -26.71 -5.04 35.50
N THR A 3 -25.99 -4.67 34.45
CA THR A 3 -26.54 -4.39 33.13
C THR A 3 -26.04 -5.48 32.18
N GLN A 4 -26.93 -6.10 31.42
CA GLN A 4 -26.58 -7.12 30.44
C GLN A 4 -27.04 -6.65 29.05
N LEU A 5 -26.11 -6.59 28.11
CA LEU A 5 -26.38 -6.30 26.70
C LEU A 5 -26.64 -7.63 25.98
N ILE A 6 -27.84 -7.79 25.42
CA ILE A 6 -28.21 -8.97 24.60
C ILE A 6 -28.11 -8.55 23.14
N LEU A 7 -27.30 -9.27 22.35
CA LEU A 7 -27.13 -9.03 20.93
C LEU A 7 -28.06 -9.94 20.13
N THR A 8 -28.61 -9.44 19.02
CA THR A 8 -29.29 -10.31 18.05
C THR A 8 -28.26 -11.21 17.35
N PRO A 9 -28.67 -12.34 16.75
CA PRO A 9 -27.77 -13.18 15.96
C PRO A 9 -27.04 -12.41 14.85
N GLU A 10 -27.70 -11.45 14.17
CA GLU A 10 -27.04 -10.66 13.12
C GLU A 10 -25.95 -9.75 13.71
N VAL A 11 -26.22 -9.08 14.83
CA VAL A 11 -25.24 -8.20 15.49
C VAL A 11 -24.08 -9.02 16.05
N GLN A 12 -24.36 -10.19 16.63
CA GLN A 12 -23.33 -11.11 17.12
C GLN A 12 -22.41 -11.56 15.98
N ALA A 13 -22.97 -11.89 14.81
CA ALA A 13 -22.19 -12.26 13.63
C ALA A 13 -21.24 -11.14 13.18
N ILE A 14 -21.69 -9.87 13.23
CA ILE A 14 -20.82 -8.71 12.93
C ILE A 14 -19.71 -8.56 13.97
N VAL A 15 -20.04 -8.69 15.26
CA VAL A 15 -19.05 -8.61 16.34
C VAL A 15 -18.01 -9.72 16.21
N ASP A 16 -18.42 -10.93 15.89
CA ASP A 16 -17.52 -12.05 15.69
C ASP A 16 -16.69 -11.88 14.42
N ALA A 17 -17.25 -11.33 13.35
CA ALA A 17 -16.49 -10.93 12.17
C ALA A 17 -15.39 -9.92 12.54
N ILE A 18 -15.72 -8.85 13.29
CA ILE A 18 -14.75 -7.84 13.74
C ILE A 18 -13.63 -8.48 14.58
N LYS A 19 -13.98 -9.35 15.53
CA LYS A 19 -13.00 -10.04 16.40
C LYS A 19 -12.07 -10.97 15.62
N ASN A 20 -12.57 -11.54 14.52
CA ASN A 20 -11.82 -12.45 13.66
C ASN A 20 -11.09 -11.74 12.51
N THR A 21 -11.28 -10.43 12.34
CA THR A 21 -10.53 -9.63 11.36
C THR A 21 -9.03 -9.68 11.66
N GLY A 22 -8.23 -9.91 10.62
CA GLY A 22 -6.77 -9.93 10.71
C GLY A 22 -6.19 -8.62 11.22
N LYS A 23 -4.98 -8.68 11.81
CA LYS A 23 -4.25 -7.50 12.29
C LYS A 23 -3.53 -6.72 11.18
N SER A 24 -3.79 -7.05 9.93
CA SER A 24 -3.11 -6.53 8.74
C SER A 24 -3.91 -5.41 8.11
N TRP A 25 -3.22 -4.40 7.60
CA TRP A 25 -3.83 -3.32 6.82
C TRP A 25 -4.11 -3.74 5.38
N TYR A 26 -3.25 -4.63 4.86
CA TYR A 26 -3.34 -5.17 3.52
C TYR A 26 -2.56 -6.48 3.42
N GLU A 27 -3.00 -7.39 2.56
CA GLU A 27 -2.32 -8.65 2.28
C GLU A 27 -2.31 -8.90 0.78
N THR A 28 -1.20 -9.42 0.26
CA THR A 28 -1.13 -9.92 -1.12
C THR A 28 -0.42 -11.25 -1.18
N MET A 29 -0.94 -12.16 -2.00
CA MET A 29 -0.30 -13.44 -2.24
C MET A 29 0.91 -13.26 -3.14
N LEU A 30 1.99 -13.94 -2.79
CA LEU A 30 3.18 -14.04 -3.62
C LEU A 30 3.11 -15.34 -4.44
N PRO A 31 3.79 -15.40 -5.59
CA PRO A 31 4.07 -16.66 -6.25
C PRO A 31 4.77 -17.64 -5.31
N ASP A 32 4.54 -18.93 -5.55
CA ASP A 32 5.18 -20.02 -4.80
C ASP A 32 6.70 -19.84 -4.79
N HIS A 33 7.34 -20.25 -3.68
CA HIS A 33 8.78 -20.19 -3.58
C HIS A 33 9.40 -21.17 -4.58
N PRO A 34 10.36 -20.75 -5.44
CA PRO A 34 10.94 -21.64 -6.45
C PRO A 34 11.64 -22.85 -5.84
N LEU A 35 12.26 -22.69 -4.66
CA LEU A 35 12.96 -23.76 -3.93
C LEU A 35 12.11 -24.47 -2.86
N PHE A 36 11.01 -23.85 -2.42
CA PHE A 36 10.22 -24.36 -1.29
C PHE A 36 8.71 -24.31 -1.59
N PRO A 37 8.24 -25.06 -2.61
CA PRO A 37 6.86 -24.98 -3.10
C PRO A 37 5.82 -25.49 -2.10
N GLN A 38 6.24 -26.18 -1.02
CA GLN A 38 5.38 -26.60 0.08
C GLN A 38 4.83 -25.43 0.90
N PHE A 39 5.44 -24.25 0.79
CA PHE A 39 4.96 -23.03 1.42
C PHE A 39 4.21 -22.15 0.42
N SER A 40 3.00 -21.75 0.79
CA SER A 40 2.38 -20.54 0.25
C SER A 40 3.05 -19.33 0.90
N ARG A 41 3.22 -18.26 0.14
CA ARG A 41 3.83 -17.02 0.63
C ARG A 41 2.87 -15.85 0.45
N LYS A 42 2.82 -14.95 1.42
CA LYS A 42 2.11 -13.67 1.29
C LYS A 42 2.88 -12.54 1.92
N LEU A 43 2.76 -11.34 1.36
CA LEU A 43 3.14 -10.12 2.03
C LEU A 43 1.98 -9.58 2.84
N VAL A 44 2.31 -9.02 4.00
CA VAL A 44 1.37 -8.47 4.96
C VAL A 44 1.87 -7.11 5.38
N VAL A 45 1.06 -6.08 5.17
CA VAL A 45 1.33 -4.74 5.70
C VAL A 45 0.80 -4.67 7.12
N THR A 46 1.72 -4.49 8.07
CA THR A 46 1.41 -4.49 9.51
C THR A 46 1.40 -3.10 10.12
N GLY A 47 1.92 -2.09 9.42
CA GLY A 47 1.97 -0.72 9.89
C GLY A 47 1.99 0.26 8.72
N PHE A 48 1.37 1.41 8.95
CA PHE A 48 1.36 2.56 8.04
C PHE A 48 1.38 3.82 8.92
N ASN A 49 2.47 4.57 8.91
CA ASN A 49 2.66 5.70 9.81
C ASN A 49 3.50 6.83 9.20
N THR A 50 3.30 8.04 9.74
CA THR A 50 4.15 9.22 9.51
C THR A 50 4.90 9.44 10.83
N PRO A 51 6.22 9.12 10.91
CA PRO A 51 6.89 8.95 12.19
C PRO A 51 7.25 10.25 12.89
N ASP A 52 7.25 11.39 12.20
CA ASP A 52 7.45 12.67 12.87
C ASP A 52 6.91 13.83 12.03
N MET A 53 6.26 14.80 12.68
CA MET A 53 5.82 16.06 12.07
C MET A 53 6.78 17.22 12.40
N GLU A 54 7.80 16.97 13.23
CA GLU A 54 8.76 18.00 13.65
C GLU A 54 9.99 18.11 12.71
N GLY A 55 10.18 17.17 11.78
CA GLY A 55 11.24 17.23 10.78
C GLY A 55 10.83 17.98 9.52
N ASP A 56 11.80 18.57 8.82
CA ASP A 56 11.59 19.33 7.58
C ASP A 56 11.19 18.45 6.37
N GLU A 57 11.33 17.12 6.49
CA GLU A 57 11.08 16.19 5.39
C GLU A 57 9.81 15.35 5.59
N ASP A 58 8.97 15.33 4.57
CA ASP A 58 7.74 14.56 4.57
C ASP A 58 7.99 13.07 4.20
N ARG A 59 7.61 12.15 5.09
CA ARG A 59 7.84 10.71 4.92
C ARG A 59 6.68 9.84 5.37
N ILE A 60 6.46 8.72 4.68
CA ILE A 60 5.52 7.65 5.09
C ILE A 60 6.28 6.34 5.20
N TYR A 61 6.04 5.62 6.30
CA TYR A 61 6.63 4.32 6.57
C TYR A 61 5.55 3.26 6.47
N VAL A 62 5.86 2.19 5.73
CA VAL A 62 5.00 1.03 5.57
C VAL A 62 5.77 -0.18 6.07
N ASN A 63 5.32 -0.76 7.18
CA ASN A 63 5.93 -1.97 7.72
C ASN A 63 5.37 -3.19 7.01
N VAL A 64 6.27 -3.99 6.44
CA VAL A 64 5.91 -5.17 5.66
C VAL A 64 6.52 -6.42 6.28
N ARG A 65 5.75 -7.50 6.28
CA ARG A 65 6.21 -8.83 6.67
C ARG A 65 5.86 -9.83 5.59
N GLN A 66 6.71 -10.84 5.42
CA GLN A 66 6.42 -11.99 4.58
C GLN A 66 6.04 -13.16 5.49
N TYR A 67 4.88 -13.76 5.23
CA TYR A 67 4.41 -14.93 5.96
C TYR A 67 4.60 -16.16 5.06
N LEU A 68 5.30 -17.15 5.59
CA LEU A 68 5.39 -18.50 5.01
C LEU A 68 4.32 -19.36 5.67
N ILE A 69 3.45 -19.95 4.86
CA ILE A 69 2.29 -20.73 5.29
C ILE A 69 2.44 -22.14 4.75
N LEU A 70 2.40 -23.15 5.62
CA LEU A 70 2.41 -24.55 5.19
C LEU A 70 1.10 -24.86 4.47
N LYS A 71 1.18 -25.36 3.23
CA LYS A 71 -0.02 -25.71 2.45
C LYS A 71 -0.80 -26.87 3.04
N SER A 72 -0.14 -27.78 3.77
CA SER A 72 -0.75 -28.99 4.33
C SER A 72 -1.84 -28.70 5.37
N ASP A 73 -1.64 -27.67 6.20
CA ASP A 73 -2.53 -27.37 7.33
C ASP A 73 -2.88 -25.87 7.46
N ASN A 74 -2.50 -25.07 6.46
CA ASN A 74 -2.73 -23.64 6.37
C ASN A 74 -2.21 -22.85 7.59
N LYS A 75 -1.17 -23.35 8.27
CA LYS A 75 -0.57 -22.67 9.43
C LYS A 75 0.58 -21.78 9.01
N ILE A 76 0.67 -20.61 9.64
CA ILE A 76 1.82 -19.73 9.52
C ILE A 76 3.01 -20.43 10.15
N TYR A 77 3.97 -20.84 9.32
CA TYR A 77 5.22 -21.45 9.72
C TYR A 77 6.23 -20.40 10.20
N LYS A 78 6.37 -19.30 9.44
CA LYS A 78 7.33 -18.24 9.75
C LYS A 78 6.78 -16.87 9.37
N ARG A 79 7.11 -15.86 10.17
CA ARG A 79 6.90 -14.45 9.87
C ARG A 79 8.27 -13.79 9.74
N ILE A 80 8.62 -13.34 8.56
CA ILE A 80 9.90 -12.67 8.30
C ILE A 80 9.65 -11.17 8.17
N GLN A 81 10.47 -10.37 8.87
CA GLN A 81 10.48 -8.93 8.72
C GLN A 81 11.06 -8.59 7.35
N MET A 82 10.31 -7.85 6.53
CA MET A 82 10.80 -7.36 5.25
C MET A 82 11.39 -5.95 5.43
N PRO A 83 12.16 -5.44 4.45
CA PRO A 83 12.56 -4.05 4.44
C PRO A 83 11.33 -3.15 4.60
N ASP A 84 11.38 -2.21 5.54
CA ASP A 84 10.34 -1.20 5.64
C ASP A 84 10.37 -0.34 4.38
N TRP A 85 9.18 -0.01 3.88
CA TRP A 85 9.09 0.87 2.73
C TRP A 85 8.96 2.31 3.17
N MET A 86 9.89 3.14 2.72
CA MET A 86 9.93 4.56 3.01
C MET A 86 9.58 5.34 1.75
N ILE A 87 8.43 6.01 1.78
CA ILE A 87 7.98 6.91 0.72
C ILE A 87 8.42 8.32 1.11
N HIS A 88 9.26 8.93 0.27
CA HIS A 88 9.81 10.27 0.49
C HIS A 88 9.05 11.34 -0.29
N GLU A 89 9.18 12.59 0.14
CA GLU A 89 8.64 13.77 -0.55
C GLU A 89 9.14 13.93 -1.99
N GLY A 90 10.38 13.52 -2.28
CA GLY A 90 10.96 13.59 -3.63
C GLY A 90 10.42 12.54 -4.60
N ASN A 91 9.67 11.55 -4.11
CA ASN A 91 9.02 10.58 -4.98
C ASN A 91 7.83 11.27 -5.68
N LEU A 92 7.68 11.04 -6.98
CA LEU A 92 6.58 11.59 -7.78
C LEU A 92 5.63 10.47 -8.21
N GLU A 93 4.33 10.64 -7.92
CA GLU A 93 3.27 9.70 -8.31
C GLU A 93 2.41 10.22 -9.43
N GLU A 94 2.03 9.32 -10.33
CA GLU A 94 1.04 9.56 -11.36
C GLU A 94 -0.35 9.70 -10.73
N ILE A 95 -1.10 10.75 -11.09
CA ILE A 95 -2.38 11.05 -10.42
C ILE A 95 -3.53 10.31 -11.09
N LEU A 96 -4.35 9.60 -10.32
CA LEU A 96 -5.56 8.95 -10.84
C LEU A 96 -6.71 9.96 -10.99
N GLY A 97 -7.30 9.97 -12.17
CA GLY A 97 -8.59 10.57 -12.48
C GLY A 97 -9.68 9.51 -12.66
N LYS A 98 -10.89 9.94 -13.04
CA LYS A 98 -12.05 9.05 -13.20
C LYS A 98 -11.85 7.95 -14.26
N ASN A 99 -11.03 8.21 -15.29
CA ASN A 99 -10.87 7.35 -16.47
C ASN A 99 -9.40 6.89 -16.67
N GLY A 100 -8.64 6.72 -15.59
CA GLY A 100 -7.20 6.43 -15.64
C GLY A 100 -6.37 7.61 -15.17
N PHE A 101 -5.11 7.71 -15.58
CA PHE A 101 -4.24 8.79 -15.10
C PHE A 101 -4.67 10.16 -15.64
N LEU A 102 -4.59 11.18 -14.79
CA LEU A 102 -4.74 12.56 -15.19
C LEU A 102 -3.56 12.95 -16.08
N LYS A 103 -3.90 13.56 -17.20
CA LYS A 103 -2.94 14.05 -18.17
C LYS A 103 -3.08 15.55 -18.31
N GLY A 104 -1.97 16.19 -18.60
CA GLY A 104 -1.89 17.60 -18.95
C GLY A 104 -1.18 17.78 -20.28
N THR A 105 -1.16 19.02 -20.75
CA THR A 105 -0.45 19.41 -21.96
C THR A 105 0.91 19.97 -21.59
N LEU A 106 1.99 19.31 -22.02
CA LEU A 106 3.34 19.84 -21.95
C LEU A 106 3.62 20.64 -23.23
N ARG A 107 3.88 21.93 -23.06
CA ARG A 107 4.34 22.82 -24.13
C ARG A 107 5.83 23.07 -23.97
N ILE A 108 6.58 22.76 -25.00
CA ILE A 108 8.01 23.06 -25.10
C ILE A 108 8.13 24.30 -25.98
N MET A 109 8.66 25.37 -25.40
CA MET A 109 8.88 26.64 -26.09
C MET A 109 10.38 26.84 -26.33
N ASP A 110 10.73 27.62 -27.35
CA ASP A 110 12.10 28.10 -27.56
C ASP A 110 12.42 29.28 -26.62
N ASP A 111 13.67 29.76 -26.68
CA ASP A 111 14.15 30.88 -25.88
C ASP A 111 13.42 32.21 -26.20
N GLU A 112 12.71 32.27 -27.33
CA GLU A 112 11.95 33.42 -27.80
C GLU A 112 10.46 33.32 -27.41
N GLY A 113 10.05 32.21 -26.79
CA GLY A 113 8.68 31.95 -26.35
C GLY A 113 7.76 31.38 -27.43
N ASN A 114 8.29 30.99 -28.59
CA ASN A 114 7.50 30.31 -29.64
C ASN A 114 7.34 28.83 -29.30
N LEU A 115 6.17 28.28 -29.63
CA LEU A 115 5.87 26.86 -29.39
C LEU A 115 6.65 25.97 -30.37
N ILE A 116 7.53 25.12 -29.85
CA ILE A 116 8.26 24.09 -30.61
C ILE A 116 7.44 22.80 -30.68
N GLU A 117 6.95 22.34 -29.53
CA GLU A 117 6.28 21.04 -29.41
C GLU A 117 5.17 21.12 -28.36
N GLU A 118 4.04 20.48 -28.66
CA GLU A 118 2.97 20.24 -27.70
C GLU A 118 2.70 18.74 -27.62
N LYS A 119 2.78 18.17 -26.42
CA LYS A 119 2.44 16.76 -26.20
C LYS A 119 1.67 16.55 -24.91
N GLU A 120 0.88 15.50 -24.90
CA GLU A 120 0.17 15.06 -23.71
C GLU A 120 1.12 14.31 -22.77
N GLN A 121 1.09 14.64 -21.48
CA GLN A 121 1.93 14.01 -20.46
C GLN A 121 1.11 13.68 -19.21
N VAL A 122 1.42 12.54 -18.59
CA VAL A 122 0.82 12.16 -17.29
C VAL A 122 1.30 13.12 -16.21
N ILE A 123 0.36 13.66 -15.44
CA ILE A 123 0.65 14.55 -14.32
C ILE A 123 1.23 13.73 -13.18
N LYS A 124 2.36 14.19 -12.63
CA LYS A 124 2.99 13.62 -11.45
C LYS A 124 3.09 14.65 -10.33
N LEU A 125 2.77 14.26 -9.09
CA LEU A 125 2.89 15.12 -7.89
C LEU A 125 3.64 14.39 -6.76
N PRO A 126 4.14 15.11 -5.74
CA PRO A 126 4.80 14.50 -4.59
C PRO A 126 3.95 13.39 -3.94
N SER A 127 4.52 12.19 -3.81
CA SER A 127 3.83 10.97 -3.36
C SER A 127 3.15 11.16 -2.01
N VAL A 128 3.88 11.74 -1.05
CA VAL A 128 3.40 11.88 0.34
C VAL A 128 2.17 12.80 0.41
N GLN A 129 2.23 13.95 -0.27
CA GLN A 129 1.12 14.90 -0.31
C GLN A 129 -0.10 14.29 -1.01
N TYR A 130 0.11 13.57 -2.12
CA TYR A 130 -0.99 12.94 -2.84
C TYR A 130 -1.66 11.83 -2.01
N ILE A 131 -0.89 10.99 -1.31
CA ILE A 131 -1.42 9.97 -0.40
C ILE A 131 -2.25 10.61 0.72
N ARG A 132 -1.73 11.68 1.35
CA ARG A 132 -2.46 12.42 2.38
C ARG A 132 -3.76 13.01 1.82
N PHE A 133 -3.73 13.60 0.63
CA PHE A 133 -4.92 14.12 -0.04
C PHE A 133 -5.98 13.03 -0.22
N LEU A 134 -5.58 11.86 -0.75
CA LEU A 134 -6.47 10.73 -0.97
C LEU A 134 -7.16 10.24 0.32
N ILE A 135 -6.40 10.11 1.41
CA ILE A 135 -6.91 9.66 2.71
C ILE A 135 -7.81 10.74 3.33
N ASN A 136 -7.36 11.99 3.38
CA ASN A 136 -8.07 13.08 4.07
C ASN A 136 -9.38 13.47 3.39
N THR A 137 -9.43 13.40 2.06
CA THR A 137 -10.66 13.64 1.29
C THR A 137 -11.60 12.43 1.28
N LYS A 138 -11.18 11.29 1.85
CA LYS A 138 -11.88 10.00 1.76
C LYS A 138 -12.20 9.59 0.32
N SER A 139 -11.37 10.04 -0.61
CA SER A 139 -11.52 9.72 -2.04
C SER A 139 -11.29 8.24 -2.30
N VAL A 140 -10.50 7.57 -1.44
CA VAL A 140 -10.19 6.13 -1.46
C VAL A 140 -10.00 5.62 -0.03
N HIS A 141 -10.15 4.31 0.19
CA HIS A 141 -9.82 3.71 1.48
C HIS A 141 -8.30 3.51 1.61
N LEU A 142 -7.77 3.51 2.84
CA LEU A 142 -6.35 3.29 3.10
C LEU A 142 -5.83 1.97 2.51
N ALA A 143 -6.65 0.92 2.54
CA ALA A 143 -6.31 -0.37 1.95
C ALA A 143 -6.08 -0.26 0.42
N ASP A 144 -6.86 0.57 -0.28
CA ASP A 144 -6.71 0.81 -1.72
C ASP A 144 -5.42 1.56 -2.04
N VAL A 145 -5.09 2.54 -1.20
CA VAL A 145 -3.81 3.26 -1.26
C VAL A 145 -2.66 2.27 -1.14
N ILE A 146 -2.65 1.45 -0.09
CA ILE A 146 -1.59 0.45 0.13
C ILE A 146 -1.53 -0.54 -1.05
N ALA A 147 -2.68 -1.08 -1.48
CA ALA A 147 -2.77 -2.04 -2.58
C ALA A 147 -2.09 -1.53 -3.86
N ARG A 148 -2.31 -0.25 -4.18
CA ARG A 148 -1.74 0.41 -5.36
C ARG A 148 -0.21 0.42 -5.35
N PHE A 149 0.40 0.53 -4.18
CA PHE A 149 1.83 0.69 -4.06
C PHE A 149 2.62 -0.60 -3.85
N ILE A 150 1.95 -1.66 -3.41
CA ILE A 150 2.57 -2.97 -3.22
C ILE A 150 3.28 -3.51 -4.47
N PRO A 151 2.80 -3.30 -5.72
CA PRO A 151 3.57 -3.66 -6.91
C PRO A 151 4.95 -3.00 -7.00
N LEU A 152 5.06 -1.72 -6.64
CA LEU A 152 6.34 -1.01 -6.61
C LEU A 152 7.25 -1.59 -5.53
N TYR A 153 6.70 -1.86 -4.34
CA TYR A 153 7.42 -2.54 -3.27
C TYR A 153 7.99 -3.89 -3.71
N LEU A 154 7.17 -4.71 -4.39
CA LEU A 154 7.57 -6.01 -4.93
C LEU A 154 8.71 -5.89 -5.94
N GLN A 155 8.72 -4.84 -6.77
CA GLN A 155 9.81 -4.58 -7.72
C GLN A 155 11.10 -4.17 -7.02
N LEU A 156 11.01 -3.25 -6.05
CA LEU A 156 12.16 -2.71 -5.32
C LEU A 156 12.85 -3.76 -4.46
N TYR A 157 12.08 -4.65 -3.82
CA TYR A 157 12.59 -5.63 -2.84
C TYR A 157 12.51 -7.07 -3.32
N LYS A 158 12.41 -7.30 -4.64
CA LYS A 158 12.23 -8.62 -5.22
C LYS A 158 13.28 -9.63 -4.74
N SER A 159 14.56 -9.24 -4.78
CA SER A 159 15.66 -10.13 -4.41
C SER A 159 15.59 -10.54 -2.94
N GLN A 160 15.27 -9.61 -2.04
CA GLN A 160 15.10 -9.91 -0.62
C GLN A 160 13.92 -10.85 -0.38
N ILE A 161 12.78 -10.61 -1.04
CA ILE A 161 11.56 -11.41 -0.92
C ILE A 161 11.76 -12.85 -1.42
N ASP A 162 12.53 -13.02 -2.49
CA ASP A 162 12.81 -14.32 -3.10
C ASP A 162 14.04 -15.03 -2.50
N SER A 163 14.86 -14.34 -1.69
CA SER A 163 16.04 -14.93 -1.03
C SER A 163 15.75 -15.68 0.28
N ILE A 164 14.49 -15.65 0.74
CA ILE A 164 14.05 -16.21 2.02
C ILE A 164 13.40 -17.57 1.84
#